data_AF-A0A2T4X3G6-F1
#
_entry.id   AF-A0A2T4X3G6-F1
#
_cell.length_a   1.000
_cell.length_b   1.000
_cell.length_c   1.000
_cell.angle_alpha   90.00
_cell.angle_beta   90.00
_cell.angle_gamma   90.00
#
_symmetry.space_group_name_H-M   'P 1'
#
loop_
_entity.id
_entity.type
_entity.pdbx_description
1 polymer ?
#
loop_
_entity_poly.entity_id
_entity_poly.type
_entity_poly.pdbx_seq_one_letter_code
_entity_poly.pdbx_strand_id
1 'polypeptide(L)'
;MEKVISNREWFKRYYYLRNAALVLVAIYLVVLALGVPLTGNWHNLIGNLAITALVVLVIYEQLNQPALIEIEKEKDVLRLSLFIPVTPFFFRYSKDREKEFIITEGAILSYEIMRSGFLNFRKIRFVLSDAATASVVTTPYLDFTWASPEDIARLNRLV
;
A
#
# COMPACT_ATOMS: atom_id res chain seq x y z
N MET A 1 11.70 5.35 19.65
CA MET A 1 11.37 5.63 18.24
C MET A 1 10.03 6.35 18.20
N GLU A 2 10.01 7.57 17.66
CA GLU A 2 8.78 8.35 17.45
C GLU A 2 8.24 8.06 16.05
N LYS A 3 6.97 7.70 15.94
CA LYS A 3 6.33 7.48 14.64
C LYS A 3 5.88 8.82 14.09
N VAL A 4 6.49 9.25 12.99
CA VAL A 4 6.11 10.51 12.36
C VAL A 4 4.89 10.30 11.49
N ILE A 5 4.94 9.28 10.64
CA ILE A 5 3.84 8.88 9.75
C ILE A 5 3.84 7.37 9.59
N SER A 6 2.68 6.74 9.62
CA SER A 6 2.58 5.30 9.41
C SER A 6 1.19 4.92 8.90
N ASN A 7 1.14 4.15 7.82
CA ASN A 7 -0.09 3.47 7.39
C ASN A 7 -0.11 1.99 7.74
N ARG A 8 0.76 1.53 8.64
CA ARG A 8 0.94 0.09 8.91
C ARG A 8 -0.35 -0.62 9.27
N GLU A 9 -1.15 -0.03 10.15
CA GLU A 9 -2.42 -0.62 10.57
C GLU A 9 -3.46 -0.61 9.46
N TRP A 10 -3.52 0.46 8.67
CA TRP A 10 -4.36 0.52 7.47
C TRP A 10 -3.95 -0.55 6.45
N PHE A 11 -2.66 -0.66 6.15
CA PHE A 11 -2.11 -1.60 5.18
C PHE A 11 -2.35 -3.05 5.60
N LYS A 12 -2.14 -3.38 6.88
CA LYS A 12 -2.46 -4.71 7.43
C LYS A 12 -3.94 -5.05 7.29
N ARG A 13 -4.83 -4.12 7.66
CA ARG A 13 -6.29 -4.32 7.52
C ARG A 13 -6.67 -4.55 6.07
N TYR A 14 -6.17 -3.71 5.18
CA TYR A 14 -6.35 -3.86 3.74
C TYR A 14 -5.85 -5.23 3.25
N TYR A 15 -4.64 -5.64 3.62
CA TYR A 15 -4.05 -6.92 3.24
C TYR A 15 -4.90 -8.11 3.71
N TYR A 16 -5.41 -8.08 4.94
CA TYR A 16 -6.28 -9.14 5.46
C TYR A 16 -7.63 -9.20 4.74
N LEU A 17 -8.28 -8.04 4.55
CA LEU A 17 -9.56 -7.96 3.82
C LEU A 17 -9.42 -8.45 2.38
N ARG A 18 -8.35 -8.01 1.71
CA ARG A 18 -7.99 -8.42 0.35
C ARG A 18 -7.81 -9.93 0.26
N ASN A 19 -7.04 -10.54 1.16
CA ASN A 19 -6.83 -11.99 1.13
C ASN A 19 -8.11 -12.76 1.46
N ALA A 20 -8.93 -12.28 2.40
CA ALA A 20 -10.22 -12.88 2.70
C ALA A 20 -11.14 -12.87 1.45
N ALA A 21 -11.22 -11.73 0.75
CA ALA A 21 -11.98 -11.61 -0.49
C ALA A 21 -11.46 -12.58 -1.57
N LEU A 22 -10.14 -12.65 -1.77
CA LEU A 22 -9.55 -13.56 -2.75
C LEU A 22 -9.79 -15.03 -2.42
N VAL A 23 -9.71 -15.43 -1.16
CA VAL A 23 -10.02 -16.80 -0.71
C VAL A 23 -11.50 -17.13 -0.97
N LEU A 24 -12.41 -16.22 -0.65
CA LEU A 24 -13.85 -16.42 -0.91
C LEU A 24 -14.14 -16.56 -2.41
N VAL A 25 -13.51 -15.74 -3.25
CA VAL A 25 -13.61 -15.83 -4.71
C VAL A 25 -13.03 -17.16 -5.21
N ALA A 26 -11.86 -17.57 -4.71
CA ALA A 26 -11.23 -18.83 -5.10
C ALA A 26 -12.09 -20.04 -4.73
N ILE A 27 -12.65 -20.08 -3.51
CA ILE A 27 -13.58 -21.13 -3.08
C ILE A 27 -14.79 -21.15 -4.02
N TYR A 28 -15.39 -20.00 -4.30
CA TYR A 28 -16.53 -19.91 -5.20
C TYR A 28 -16.22 -20.46 -6.61
N LEU A 29 -15.07 -20.10 -7.18
CA LEU A 29 -14.62 -20.60 -8.48
C LEU A 29 -14.35 -22.11 -8.47
N VAL A 30 -13.80 -22.65 -7.39
CA VAL A 30 -13.60 -24.11 -7.24
C VAL A 30 -14.94 -24.84 -7.20
N VAL A 31 -15.92 -24.33 -6.44
CA VAL A 31 -17.25 -24.94 -6.35
C VAL A 31 -17.95 -24.93 -7.70
N LEU A 32 -17.83 -23.84 -8.47
CA LEU A 32 -18.30 -23.77 -9.85
C LEU A 32 -17.60 -24.81 -10.75
N ALA A 33 -16.27 -24.90 -10.68
CA ALA A 33 -15.48 -25.80 -11.52
C ALA A 33 -15.78 -27.28 -11.24
N LEU A 34 -16.11 -27.64 -9.99
CA LEU A 34 -16.49 -28.99 -9.59
C LEU A 34 -17.94 -29.35 -9.98
N GLY A 35 -18.69 -28.44 -10.61
CA GLY A 35 -20.05 -28.69 -11.04
C GLY A 35 -21.02 -28.99 -9.89
N VAL A 36 -20.68 -28.51 -8.68
CA VAL A 36 -21.55 -28.68 -7.51
C VAL A 36 -22.85 -27.94 -7.81
N PRO A 37 -24.02 -28.62 -7.77
CA PRO A 37 -25.29 -27.98 -8.07
C PRO A 37 -25.67 -27.04 -6.92
N LEU A 38 -25.16 -25.82 -6.98
CA LEU A 38 -25.58 -24.72 -6.12
C LEU A 38 -26.94 -24.22 -6.63
N THR A 39 -28.02 -24.86 -6.17
CA THR A 39 -29.37 -24.50 -6.56
C THR A 39 -29.90 -23.34 -5.71
N GLY A 40 -30.59 -22.38 -6.35
CA GLY A 40 -31.31 -21.29 -5.69
C GLY A 40 -30.71 -19.89 -5.86
N ASN A 41 -31.51 -18.87 -5.55
CA ASN A 41 -31.18 -17.44 -5.72
C ASN A 41 -29.91 -17.01 -4.96
N TRP A 42 -29.55 -17.72 -3.88
CA TRP A 42 -28.35 -17.47 -3.10
C TRP A 42 -27.06 -17.72 -3.87
N HIS A 43 -27.05 -18.68 -4.79
CA HIS A 43 -25.88 -18.96 -5.63
C HIS A 43 -25.52 -17.76 -6.52
N ASN A 44 -26.52 -17.24 -7.25
CA ASN A 44 -26.36 -16.10 -8.15
C ASN A 44 -25.96 -14.84 -7.37
N LEU A 45 -26.55 -14.63 -6.18
CA LEU A 45 -26.20 -13.50 -5.33
C LEU A 45 -24.73 -13.58 -4.86
N ILE A 46 -24.31 -14.73 -4.32
CA ILE A 46 -22.94 -14.94 -3.84
C ILE A 46 -21.93 -14.81 -4.99
N GLY A 47 -22.25 -15.37 -6.17
CA GLY A 47 -21.41 -15.26 -7.35
C GLY A 47 -21.24 -13.84 -7.84
N ASN A 48 -22.34 -13.10 -7.95
CA ASN A 48 -22.30 -11.70 -8.36
C ASN A 48 -21.52 -10.84 -7.36
N LEU A 49 -21.70 -11.07 -6.06
CA LEU A 49 -20.94 -10.37 -5.03
C LEU A 49 -19.45 -10.71 -5.07
N ALA A 50 -19.08 -11.99 -5.25
CA ALA A 50 -17.69 -12.43 -5.35
C ALA A 50 -17.00 -11.83 -6.58
N ILE A 51 -17.64 -11.89 -7.75
CA ILE A 51 -17.10 -11.30 -8.99
C ILE A 51 -17.00 -9.77 -8.86
N THR A 52 -18.03 -9.11 -8.32
CA THR A 52 -18.01 -7.65 -8.10
C THR A 52 -16.88 -7.27 -7.15
N ALA A 53 -16.72 -8.00 -6.04
CA ALA A 53 -15.64 -7.77 -5.09
C ALA A 53 -14.26 -7.96 -5.74
N LEU A 54 -14.09 -8.98 -6.59
CA LEU A 54 -12.86 -9.21 -7.35
C LEU A 54 -12.56 -8.03 -8.30
N VAL A 55 -13.55 -7.59 -9.08
CA VAL A 55 -13.39 -6.47 -10.02
C VAL A 55 -13.03 -5.18 -9.28
N VAL A 56 -13.74 -4.87 -8.19
CA VAL A 56 -13.44 -3.71 -7.34
C VAL A 56 -12.03 -3.78 -6.79
N LEU A 57 -11.61 -4.95 -6.29
CA LEU A 57 -10.27 -5.17 -5.75
C LEU A 57 -9.20 -4.99 -6.82
N VAL A 58 -9.41 -5.54 -8.02
CA VAL A 58 -8.49 -5.41 -9.16
C VAL A 58 -8.34 -3.95 -9.59
N ILE A 59 -9.45 -3.24 -9.77
CA ILE A 59 -9.44 -1.81 -10.13
C ILE A 59 -8.73 -1.00 -9.03
N TYR A 60 -9.06 -1.28 -7.76
CA TYR A 60 -8.46 -0.59 -6.62
C TYR A 60 -6.94 -0.81 -6.55
N GLU A 61 -6.47 -2.06 -6.69
CA GLU A 61 -5.05 -2.42 -6.69
C GLU A 61 -4.29 -1.75 -7.84
N GLN A 62 -4.90 -1.69 -9.03
CA GLN A 62 -4.28 -1.08 -10.21
C GLN A 62 -4.17 0.44 -10.11
N LEU A 63 -5.18 1.11 -9.55
CA LEU A 63 -5.21 2.57 -9.42
C LEU A 63 -4.30 3.05 -8.28
N ASN A 64 -4.39 2.39 -7.13
CA ASN A 64 -3.76 2.86 -5.89
C ASN A 64 -2.38 2.26 -5.66
N GLN A 65 -2.11 1.01 -6.05
CA GLN A 65 -0.86 0.32 -5.70
C GLN A 65 -0.57 0.44 -4.19
N PRO A 66 -1.43 -0.14 -3.34
CA PRO A 66 -1.33 0.02 -1.90
C PRO A 66 0.04 -0.46 -1.41
N ALA A 67 0.75 0.43 -0.74
CA ALA A 67 2.09 0.19 -0.22
C ALA A 67 2.12 0.48 1.28
N LEU A 68 3.00 -0.21 2.00
CA LEU A 68 3.33 0.17 3.37
C LEU A 68 4.33 1.33 3.31
N ILE A 69 4.01 2.39 4.03
CA ILE A 69 4.87 3.55 4.25
C ILE A 69 4.88 3.82 5.75
N GLU A 70 6.07 3.74 6.33
CA GLU A 70 6.29 4.11 7.72
C GLU A 70 7.57 4.95 7.83
N ILE A 71 7.45 6.12 8.46
CA ILE A 71 8.55 7.01 8.76
C ILE A 71 8.65 7.14 10.28
N GLU A 72 9.78 6.70 10.80
CA GLU A 72 10.10 6.77 12.22
C GLU A 72 11.31 7.66 12.42
N LYS A 73 11.27 8.48 13.47
CA LYS A 73 12.41 9.29 13.90
C LYS A 73 12.95 8.75 15.21
N GLU A 74 14.26 8.54 15.25
CA GLU A 74 14.98 8.17 16.46
C GLU A 74 16.19 9.08 16.62
N LYS A 75 16.08 10.05 17.54
CA LYS A 75 17.08 11.10 17.74
C LYS A 75 17.34 11.83 16.41
N ASP A 76 18.53 11.68 15.85
CA ASP A 76 18.98 12.32 14.61
C ASP A 76 18.90 11.39 13.39
N VAL A 77 18.38 10.17 13.57
CA VAL A 77 18.23 9.18 12.50
C VAL A 77 16.77 9.11 12.08
N LEU A 78 16.52 9.26 10.78
CA LEU A 78 15.21 9.05 10.20
C LEU A 78 15.19 7.71 9.47
N ARG A 79 14.18 6.89 9.74
CA ARG A 79 14.00 5.58 9.12
C ARG A 79 12.75 5.62 8.26
N LEU A 80 12.92 5.31 6.98
CA LEU A 80 11.83 5.11 6.04
C LEU A 80 11.70 3.61 5.74
N SER A 81 10.64 2.99 6.21
CA SER A 81 10.31 1.59 5.95
C SER A 81 9.23 1.51 4.87
N LEU A 82 9.53 0.79 3.79
CA LEU A 82 8.67 0.65 2.61
C LEU A 82 8.43 -0.81 2.26
N PHE A 83 7.17 -1.18 2.07
CA PHE A 83 6.81 -2.41 1.36
C PHE A 83 5.99 -2.06 0.13
N ILE A 84 6.57 -2.33 -1.04
CA ILE A 84 5.93 -2.10 -2.33
C ILE A 84 5.65 -3.47 -2.94
N PRO A 85 4.38 -3.85 -3.14
CA PRO A 85 4.03 -5.08 -3.83
C PRO A 85 4.65 -5.10 -5.24
N VAL A 86 5.44 -6.12 -5.56
CA VAL A 86 6.01 -6.30 -6.91
C VAL A 86 4.92 -6.66 -7.92
N THR A 87 3.89 -7.35 -7.45
CA THR A 87 2.75 -7.84 -8.23
C THR A 87 1.46 -7.40 -7.53
N PRO A 88 0.58 -6.62 -8.18
CA PRO A 88 -0.65 -6.11 -7.54
C PRO A 88 -1.54 -7.25 -7.03
N PHE A 89 -1.72 -8.28 -7.86
CA PHE A 89 -2.71 -9.34 -7.64
C PHE A 89 -2.22 -10.52 -6.81
N PHE A 90 -0.91 -10.67 -6.60
CA PHE A 90 -0.35 -11.80 -5.87
C PHE A 90 0.87 -11.35 -5.09
N PHE A 91 0.64 -10.71 -3.94
CA PHE A 91 1.71 -10.42 -3.01
C PHE A 91 1.40 -10.99 -1.62
N ARG A 92 2.47 -11.41 -0.94
CA ARG A 92 2.44 -11.76 0.47
C ARG A 92 3.22 -10.70 1.22
N TYR A 93 2.55 -10.02 2.14
CA TYR A 93 3.24 -9.16 3.08
C TYR A 93 4.12 -10.00 4.00
N SER A 94 5.40 -9.63 4.10
CA SER A 94 6.34 -10.17 5.07
C SER A 94 7.25 -9.04 5.51
N LYS A 95 7.59 -9.01 6.80
CA LYS A 95 8.49 -8.01 7.36
C LYS A 95 9.87 -8.07 6.70
N ASP A 96 10.33 -9.26 6.32
CA ASP A 96 11.64 -9.45 5.66
C ASP A 96 11.71 -8.85 4.25
N ARG A 97 10.55 -8.50 3.66
CA ARG A 97 10.46 -7.84 2.35
C ARG A 97 10.28 -6.32 2.47
N GLU A 98 10.21 -5.79 3.70
CA GLU A 98 10.26 -4.35 3.93
C GLU A 98 11.66 -3.84 3.61
N LYS A 99 11.75 -2.84 2.75
CA LYS A 99 12.99 -2.10 2.52
C LYS A 99 13.06 -1.00 3.56
N GLU A 100 14.08 -1.05 4.40
CA GLU A 100 14.39 0.02 5.35
C GLU A 100 15.49 0.91 4.76
N PHE A 101 15.22 2.20 4.71
CA PHE A 101 16.18 3.23 4.37
C PHE A 101 16.51 4.01 5.63
N ILE A 102 17.77 3.96 6.05
CA ILE A 102 18.29 4.72 7.19
C ILE A 102 18.88 6.01 6.64
N ILE A 103 18.38 7.14 7.13
CA ILE A 103 18.74 8.47 6.69
C ILE A 103 19.50 9.12 7.85
N THR A 104 20.83 9.16 7.69
CA THR A 104 21.78 9.71 8.67
C THR A 104 22.11 11.16 8.35
N GLU A 105 22.87 11.84 9.22
CA GLU A 105 23.42 13.17 8.94
C GLU A 105 24.17 13.18 7.60
N GLY A 106 23.76 14.06 6.68
CA GLY A 106 24.29 14.17 5.31
C GLY A 106 23.39 13.58 4.22
N ALA A 107 22.41 12.74 4.57
CA ALA A 107 21.38 12.29 3.66
C ALA A 107 20.11 13.16 3.77
N ILE A 108 19.54 13.50 2.63
CA ILE A 108 18.33 14.32 2.54
C ILE A 108 17.19 13.43 2.04
N LEU A 109 16.09 13.42 2.79
CA LEU A 109 14.82 12.87 2.34
C LEU A 109 14.00 14.02 1.75
N SER A 110 13.72 13.97 0.46
CA SER A 110 12.74 14.86 -0.17
C SER A 110 11.56 14.04 -0.69
N TYR A 111 10.44 14.72 -0.93
CA TYR A 111 9.25 14.04 -1.45
C TYR A 111 8.46 14.94 -2.41
N GLU A 112 7.72 14.28 -3.28
CA GLU A 112 6.87 14.91 -4.29
C GLU A 112 5.45 14.36 -4.14
N ILE A 113 4.47 15.23 -3.94
CA ILE A 113 3.05 14.85 -3.90
C ILE A 113 2.40 15.22 -5.23
N MET A 114 1.91 14.20 -5.94
CA MET A 114 1.04 14.36 -7.10
C MET A 114 -0.42 14.27 -6.64
N ARG A 115 -1.22 15.30 -6.98
CA ARG A 115 -2.67 15.33 -6.71
C ARG A 115 -3.42 15.16 -8.02
N SER A 116 -4.37 14.22 -8.06
CA SER A 116 -5.33 14.14 -9.15
C SER A 116 -6.61 14.86 -8.77
N GLY A 117 -7.04 15.82 -9.59
CA GLY A 117 -8.27 16.58 -9.37
C GLY A 117 -9.55 15.76 -9.48
N PHE A 118 -9.51 14.55 -10.06
CA PHE A 118 -10.72 13.81 -10.40
C PHE A 118 -11.29 12.95 -9.26
N LEU A 119 -10.52 12.55 -8.25
CA LEU A 119 -11.01 11.63 -7.19
C LEU A 119 -10.29 11.85 -5.84
N ASN A 120 -9.71 13.03 -5.62
CA ASN A 120 -8.86 13.34 -4.45
C ASN A 120 -7.72 12.33 -4.21
N PHE A 121 -7.31 11.58 -5.23
CA PHE A 121 -6.18 10.69 -5.13
C PHE A 121 -4.90 11.49 -4.93
N ARG A 122 -4.13 11.08 -3.92
CA ARG A 122 -2.82 11.62 -3.61
C ARG A 122 -1.80 10.52 -3.78
N LYS A 123 -0.78 10.78 -4.60
CA LYS A 123 0.38 9.90 -4.71
C LYS A 123 1.60 10.61 -4.18
N ILE A 124 2.47 9.87 -3.51
CA ILE A 124 3.75 10.38 -2.99
C ILE A 124 4.90 9.62 -3.62
N ARG A 125 5.97 10.33 -3.96
CA ARG A 125 7.27 9.78 -4.31
C ARG A 125 8.28 10.29 -3.29
N PHE A 126 9.12 9.41 -2.79
CA PHE A 126 10.27 9.78 -1.97
C PHE A 126 11.54 9.77 -2.83
N VAL A 127 12.39 10.76 -2.61
CA VAL A 127 13.70 10.91 -3.23
C VAL A 127 14.71 11.03 -2.11
N LEU A 128 15.55 10.01 -1.96
CA LEU A 128 16.63 9.95 -0.99
C LEU A 128 17.92 10.30 -1.71
N SER A 129 18.59 11.34 -1.26
CA SER A 129 19.89 11.75 -1.79
C SER A 129 20.92 11.75 -0.68
N ASP A 130 22.02 11.04 -0.88
CA ASP A 130 23.15 11.02 0.05
C ASP A 130 24.33 11.76 -0.58
N ALA A 131 24.70 12.90 0.02
CA ALA A 131 25.78 13.75 -0.47
C ALA A 131 27.17 13.07 -0.35
N ALA A 132 27.35 12.15 0.60
CA ALA A 132 28.63 11.47 0.80
C ALA A 132 28.89 10.43 -0.29
N THR A 133 27.84 9.77 -0.81
CA THR A 133 27.94 8.72 -1.82
C THR A 133 27.54 9.17 -3.23
N ALA A 134 27.07 10.41 -3.38
CA ALA A 134 26.44 10.95 -4.59
C ALA A 134 25.32 10.03 -5.13
N SER A 135 24.71 9.23 -4.26
CA SER A 135 23.67 8.28 -4.63
C SER A 135 22.29 8.92 -4.52
N VAL A 136 21.42 8.60 -5.47
CA VAL A 136 20.03 9.06 -5.49
C VAL A 136 19.12 7.85 -5.67
N VAL A 137 18.23 7.62 -4.71
CA VAL A 137 17.24 6.56 -4.75
C VAL A 137 15.85 7.20 -4.81
N THR A 138 15.11 6.86 -5.86
CA THR A 138 13.76 7.38 -6.09
C THR A 138 12.75 6.24 -6.03
N THR A 139 11.69 6.42 -5.25
CA THR A 139 10.58 5.45 -5.20
C THR A 139 9.63 5.65 -6.39
N PRO A 140 8.84 4.64 -6.78
CA PRO A 140 7.66 4.90 -7.60
C PRO A 140 6.67 5.80 -6.84
N TYR A 141 5.67 6.32 -7.55
CA TYR A 141 4.55 7.02 -6.92
C TYR A 141 3.67 6.00 -6.18
N LEU A 142 3.61 6.13 -4.86
CA LEU A 142 2.85 5.28 -3.96
C LEU A 142 1.55 5.97 -3.55
N ASP A 143 0.49 5.20 -3.27
CA ASP A 143 -0.72 5.78 -2.69
C ASP A 143 -0.45 6.43 -1.33
N PHE A 144 -0.89 7.68 -1.24
CA PHE A 144 -0.82 8.53 -0.05
C PHE A 144 -2.19 9.13 0.29
N THR A 145 -3.26 8.58 -0.30
CA THR A 145 -4.63 9.06 -0.11
C THR A 145 -5.11 8.84 1.33
N TRP A 146 -4.54 7.86 2.03
CA TRP A 146 -4.82 7.55 3.44
C TRP A 146 -4.28 8.59 4.44
N ALA A 147 -3.29 9.42 4.06
CA ALA A 147 -2.62 10.32 4.98
C ALA A 147 -3.49 11.55 5.34
N SER A 148 -3.59 11.90 6.62
CA SER A 148 -4.34 13.07 7.05
C SER A 148 -3.62 14.38 6.66
N PRO A 149 -4.30 15.54 6.68
CA PRO A 149 -3.62 16.82 6.59
C PRO A 149 -2.55 17.01 7.67
N GLU A 150 -2.74 16.45 8.88
CA GLU A 150 -1.74 16.51 9.94
C GLU A 150 -0.50 15.66 9.61
N ASP A 151 -0.69 14.48 8.99
CA ASP A 151 0.42 13.64 8.53
C ASP A 151 1.30 14.36 7.51
N ILE A 152 0.68 15.10 6.58
CA ILE A 152 1.39 15.95 5.62
C ILE A 152 2.13 17.08 6.33
N ALA A 153 1.49 17.73 7.31
CA ALA A 153 2.12 18.79 8.09
C ALA A 153 3.32 18.27 8.91
N ARG A 154 3.26 17.04 9.42
CA ARG A 154 4.38 16.37 10.09
C ARG A 154 5.49 16.04 9.10
N LEU A 155 5.16 15.54 7.91
CA LEU A 155 6.13 15.27 6.86
C LEU A 155 6.91 16.54 6.46
N ASN A 156 6.20 17.67 6.32
CA ASN A 156 6.78 18.97 6.01
C ASN A 156 7.76 19.49 7.07
N ARG A 157 7.72 18.98 8.29
CA ARG A 157 8.66 19.38 9.36
C ARG A 157 9.93 18.53 9.36
N LEU A 158 9.97 17.44 8.60
CA LEU A 158 11.10 16.52 8.52
C LEU A 158 12.04 16.80 7.36
N VAL A 159 11.55 17.52 6.34
CA VAL A 159 12.23 17.81 5.07
C VAL A 159 12.61 19.28 5.01
#